data_AF-A0A498D1B2-F1
#
_entry.id   AF-A0A498D1B2-F1
#
_cell.length_a   1.000
_cell.length_b   1.000
_cell.length_c   1.000
_cell.angle_alpha   90.00
_cell.angle_beta   90.00
_cell.angle_gamma   90.00
#
_symmetry.space_group_name_H-M   'P 1'
#
loop_
_entity.id
_entity.type
_entity.pdbx_description
1 polymer ?
#
loop_
_entity_poly.entity_id
_entity_poly.type
_entity_poly.pdbx_seq_one_letter_code
_entity_poly.pdbx_strand_id
1 'polypeptide(L)'
;MNTVFMAGHARLPSGMAAKSVYETLTITAEIDKKYGVIVAANCTLATEHGRDFIQRLLRGYSLQEGIEKPVEIIKAHYLGKAGNALASALRDLYKQYEVYAGSGIAGE
;
A
#
# COMPACT_ATOMS: atom_id res chain seq x y z
N MET A 1 -11.75 0.39 18.48
CA MET A 1 -10.63 0.50 17.52
C MET A 1 -11.16 1.27 16.32
N ASN A 2 -10.60 2.46 16.04
CA ASN A 2 -11.15 3.39 15.02
C ASN A 2 -10.49 3.24 13.65
N THR A 3 -9.81 2.11 13.44
CA THR A 3 -9.09 1.80 12.20
C THR A 3 -9.69 0.58 11.51
N VAL A 4 -9.43 0.46 10.22
CA VAL A 4 -9.68 -0.73 9.40
C VAL A 4 -8.37 -1.22 8.80
N PHE A 5 -8.22 -2.53 8.71
CA PHE A 5 -7.06 -3.17 8.10
C PHE A 5 -7.39 -3.54 6.65
N MET A 6 -6.61 -3.05 5.70
CA MET A 6 -6.78 -3.32 4.27
C MET A 6 -5.48 -3.85 3.68
N ALA A 7 -5.60 -4.65 2.61
CA ALA A 7 -4.47 -5.29 1.97
C ALA A 7 -4.61 -5.26 0.45
N GLY A 8 -3.66 -4.63 -0.25
CA GLY A 8 -3.59 -4.64 -1.71
C GLY A 8 -2.50 -5.58 -2.22
N HIS A 9 -2.74 -6.17 -3.40
CA HIS A 9 -1.88 -7.22 -3.94
C HIS A 9 -1.38 -6.89 -5.34
N ALA A 10 -0.16 -7.32 -5.65
CA ALA A 10 0.40 -7.26 -6.98
C ALA A 10 1.33 -8.43 -7.27
N ARG A 11 1.31 -8.89 -8.53
CA ARG A 11 2.27 -9.89 -9.00
C ARG A 11 3.66 -9.28 -9.14
N LEU A 12 4.67 -10.02 -8.69
CA LEU A 12 6.06 -9.65 -8.91
C LEU A 12 6.50 -9.96 -10.35
N PRO A 13 7.36 -9.12 -10.96
CA PRO A 13 7.88 -9.38 -12.29
C PRO A 13 8.72 -10.67 -12.34
N SER A 14 8.69 -11.35 -13.49
CA SER A 14 9.52 -12.54 -13.75
C SER A 14 11.02 -12.20 -13.64
N GLY A 15 11.79 -13.08 -13.00
CA GLY A 15 13.26 -12.93 -12.87
C GLY A 15 13.77 -12.14 -11.65
N MET A 16 12.93 -11.86 -10.65
CA MET A 16 13.37 -11.31 -9.36
C MET A 16 13.72 -12.44 -8.38
N ALA A 17 14.87 -12.37 -7.69
CA ALA A 17 15.26 -13.36 -6.67
C ALA A 17 14.22 -13.51 -5.55
N ALA A 18 13.52 -12.44 -5.21
CA ALA A 18 12.43 -12.45 -4.23
C ALA A 18 11.20 -13.27 -4.67
N LYS A 19 11.04 -13.56 -5.97
CA LYS A 19 9.91 -14.36 -6.48
C LYS A 19 9.92 -15.80 -5.95
N SER A 20 11.10 -16.35 -5.64
CA SER A 20 11.22 -17.68 -5.04
C SER A 20 10.84 -17.75 -3.56
N VAL A 21 10.68 -16.59 -2.90
CA VAL A 21 10.30 -16.51 -1.46
C VAL A 21 8.89 -15.93 -1.30
N TYR A 22 8.47 -15.02 -2.18
CA TYR A 22 7.14 -14.43 -2.21
C TYR A 22 6.65 -14.38 -3.66
N GLU A 23 5.56 -15.07 -4.00
CA GLU A 23 4.97 -15.00 -5.35
C GLU A 23 4.25 -13.66 -5.61
N THR A 24 3.80 -13.02 -4.53
CA THR A 24 2.96 -11.82 -4.54
C THR A 24 3.55 -10.74 -3.63
N LEU A 25 3.60 -9.51 -4.13
CA LEU A 25 3.84 -8.34 -3.30
C LEU A 25 2.51 -7.88 -2.70
N THR A 26 2.46 -7.79 -1.38
CA THR A 26 1.31 -7.28 -0.63
C THR A 26 1.70 -5.99 0.06
N ILE A 27 0.81 -4.99 0.03
CA ILE A 27 0.85 -3.82 0.91
C ILE A 27 -0.33 -3.95 1.86
N THR A 28 -0.07 -3.83 3.16
CA THR A 28 -1.12 -3.75 4.18
C THR A 28 -1.13 -2.35 4.79
N ALA A 29 -2.31 -1.87 5.16
CA ALA A 29 -2.47 -0.60 5.83
C ALA A 29 -3.55 -0.68 6.91
N GLU A 30 -3.26 -0.08 8.06
CA GLU A 30 -4.28 0.34 9.02
C GLU A 30 -4.68 1.77 8.68
N ILE A 31 -5.97 1.98 8.47
CA ILE A 31 -6.54 3.25 7.99
C ILE A 31 -7.54 3.75 9.02
N ASP A 32 -7.42 5.01 9.43
CA ASP A 32 -8.41 5.69 10.25
C ASP A 32 -9.74 5.82 9.47
N LYS A 33 -10.83 5.36 10.06
CA LYS A 33 -12.14 5.29 9.39
C LYS A 33 -12.70 6.67 9.02
N LYS A 34 -12.46 7.68 9.85
CA LYS A 34 -13.05 9.01 9.73
C LYS A 34 -12.31 9.87 8.72
N TYR A 35 -10.99 9.85 8.78
CA TYR A 35 -10.13 10.74 7.98
C TYR A 35 -9.50 10.03 6.77
N GLY A 36 -9.67 8.70 6.64
CA GLY A 36 -9.04 7.91 5.59
C GLY A 36 -7.51 7.91 5.68
N VAL A 37 -6.94 8.25 6.83
CA VAL A 37 -5.49 8.41 7.01
C VAL A 37 -4.85 7.08 7.31
N ILE A 38 -3.78 6.75 6.59
CA ILE A 38 -2.96 5.57 6.88
C ILE A 38 -2.20 5.80 8.19
N VAL A 39 -2.58 5.10 9.25
CA VAL A 39 -1.92 5.19 10.56
C VAL A 39 -0.67 4.33 10.63
N ALA A 40 -0.69 3.19 9.94
CA ALA A 40 0.42 2.26 9.80
C ALA A 40 0.31 1.52 8.47
N ALA A 41 1.44 1.16 7.88
CA ALA A 41 1.49 0.35 6.67
C ALA A 41 2.66 -0.64 6.74
N ASN A 42 2.60 -1.71 5.94
CA ASN A 42 3.71 -2.63 5.74
C ASN A 42 3.65 -3.26 4.35
N CYS A 43 4.73 -3.93 3.92
CA CYS A 43 4.75 -4.63 2.64
C CYS A 43 5.68 -5.85 2.63
N THR A 44 5.49 -6.78 1.68
CA THR A 44 6.29 -8.01 1.56
C THR A 44 7.59 -7.82 0.75
N LEU A 45 8.44 -6.89 1.16
CA LEU A 45 9.80 -6.76 0.62
C LEU A 45 10.78 -7.64 1.41
N ALA A 46 11.83 -8.14 0.73
CA ALA A 46 12.83 -9.00 1.35
C ALA A 46 13.64 -8.26 2.44
N THR A 47 14.01 -7.01 2.19
CA THR A 47 14.81 -6.21 3.12
C THR A 47 13.93 -5.40 4.07
N GLU A 48 14.32 -5.36 5.34
CA GLU A 48 13.68 -4.49 6.34
C GLU A 48 13.75 -3.02 5.93
N HIS A 49 14.93 -2.58 5.48
CA HIS A 49 15.13 -1.21 5.00
C HIS A 49 14.15 -0.79 3.90
N GLY A 50 13.85 -1.71 2.96
CA GLY A 50 12.87 -1.47 1.90
C GLY A 50 11.45 -1.35 2.45
N ARG A 51 11.07 -2.21 3.41
CA ARG A 51 9.77 -2.12 4.09
C ARG A 51 9.65 -0.78 4.79
N ASP A 52 10.60 -0.41 5.66
CA ASP A 52 10.57 0.84 6.44
C ASP A 52 10.50 2.10 5.58
N PHE A 53 11.15 2.08 4.41
CA PHE A 53 11.02 3.15 3.44
C PHE A 53 9.56 3.33 2.99
N ILE A 54 8.88 2.24 2.62
CA ILE A 54 7.48 2.28 2.19
C ILE A 54 6.55 2.63 3.36
N GLN A 55 6.81 2.13 4.57
CA GLN A 55 6.02 2.49 5.75
C GLN A 55 6.04 4.00 6.00
N ARG A 56 7.23 4.61 5.97
CA ARG A 56 7.39 6.06 6.18
C ARG A 56 6.77 6.90 5.05
N LEU A 57 6.80 6.39 3.82
CA LEU A 57 6.20 7.07 2.66
C LEU A 57 4.67 7.12 2.77
N LEU A 58 4.05 6.02 3.21
CA LEU A 58 2.59 5.89 3.24
C LEU A 58 1.95 6.45 4.51
N ARG A 59 2.64 6.38 5.66
CA ARG A 59 2.10 6.82 6.94
C ARG A 59 1.74 8.31 6.93
N GLY A 60 0.54 8.63 7.40
CA GLY A 60 0.02 10.00 7.47
C GLY A 60 -0.63 10.48 6.17
N TYR A 61 -0.59 9.70 5.09
CA TYR A 61 -1.29 10.03 3.86
C TYR A 61 -2.78 9.73 3.97
N SER A 62 -3.64 10.65 3.51
CA SER A 62 -5.08 10.42 3.45
C SER A 62 -5.48 9.82 2.10
N LEU A 63 -6.14 8.67 2.13
CA LEU A 63 -6.72 8.04 0.94
C LEU A 63 -7.89 8.86 0.37
N GLN A 64 -8.43 9.85 1.10
CA GLN A 64 -9.41 10.78 0.55
C GLN A 64 -8.81 11.71 -0.52
N GLU A 65 -7.49 11.90 -0.53
CA GLU A 65 -6.77 12.66 -1.56
C GLU A 65 -6.51 11.84 -2.84
N GLY A 66 -7.05 10.62 -2.92
CA GLY A 66 -6.76 9.65 -3.99
C GLY A 66 -5.41 8.97 -3.80
N ILE A 67 -5.02 8.07 -4.71
CA ILE A 67 -3.80 7.25 -4.55
C ILE A 67 -2.62 7.65 -5.46
N GLU A 68 -2.83 8.54 -6.42
CA GLU A 68 -1.84 8.75 -7.47
C GLU A 68 -0.55 9.39 -6.95
N LYS A 69 -0.63 10.35 -6.01
CA LYS A 69 0.55 11.00 -5.42
C LYS A 69 1.53 10.00 -4.76
N PRO A 70 1.13 9.13 -3.80
CA PRO A 70 2.06 8.17 -3.23
C PRO A 70 2.54 7.13 -4.25
N VAL A 71 1.72 6.79 -5.26
CA VAL A 71 2.17 5.92 -6.35
C VAL A 71 3.29 6.56 -7.17
N GLU A 72 3.17 7.84 -7.52
CA GLU A 72 4.21 8.59 -8.23
C GLU A 72 5.49 8.68 -7.40
N ILE A 73 5.38 8.97 -6.10
CA ILE A 73 6.54 9.01 -5.20
C ILE A 73 7.21 7.63 -5.12
N ILE A 74 6.45 6.53 -5.03
CA ILE A 74 7.02 5.19 -5.07
C ILE A 74 7.79 4.97 -6.36
N LYS A 75 7.22 5.31 -7.53
CA LYS A 75 7.90 5.12 -8.82
C LYS A 75 9.15 5.98 -8.97
N ALA A 76 9.15 7.20 -8.44
CA ALA A 76 10.27 8.12 -8.56
C ALA A 76 11.39 7.85 -7.54
N HIS A 77 11.04 7.41 -6.32
CA HIS A 77 12.01 7.27 -5.23
C HIS A 77 12.42 5.81 -4.95
N TYR A 78 11.59 4.82 -5.32
CA TYR A 78 11.96 3.41 -5.22
C TYR A 78 12.61 2.93 -6.53
N LEU A 79 13.93 3.04 -6.60
CA LEU A 79 14.71 2.65 -7.79
C LEU A 79 15.00 1.14 -7.90
N GLY A 80 14.26 0.31 -7.13
CA GLY A 80 14.39 -1.14 -7.16
C GLY A 80 13.41 -1.81 -8.13
N LYS A 81 13.67 -3.07 -8.48
CA LYS A 81 12.83 -3.88 -9.39
C LYS A 81 11.38 -4.07 -8.93
N ALA A 82 11.07 -3.81 -7.65
CA ALA A 82 9.73 -3.96 -7.07
C ALA A 82 8.84 -2.71 -7.20
N GLY A 83 9.35 -1.57 -7.70
CA GLY A 83 8.60 -0.30 -7.74
C GLY A 83 7.24 -0.39 -8.45
N ASN A 84 7.20 -1.09 -9.60
CA ASN A 84 5.94 -1.31 -10.32
C ASN A 84 4.96 -2.20 -9.55
N ALA A 85 5.45 -3.22 -8.84
CA ALA A 85 4.61 -4.10 -8.04
C ALA A 85 4.06 -3.35 -6.81
N LEU A 86 4.89 -2.54 -6.14
CA LEU A 86 4.47 -1.66 -5.04
C LEU A 86 3.36 -0.69 -5.49
N ALA A 87 3.56 -0.01 -6.61
CA ALA A 87 2.58 0.90 -7.19
C ALA A 87 1.25 0.18 -7.51
N SER A 88 1.31 -1.02 -8.08
CA SER A 88 0.12 -1.81 -8.39
C SER A 88 -0.61 -2.30 -7.13
N ALA A 89 0.12 -2.79 -6.12
CA ALA A 89 -0.46 -3.24 -4.86
C ALA A 89 -1.10 -2.08 -4.11
N LEU A 90 -0.50 -0.89 -4.17
CA LEU A 90 -1.06 0.30 -3.54
C LEU A 90 -2.37 0.74 -4.22
N ARG A 91 -2.44 0.66 -5.57
CA ARG A 91 -3.69 0.91 -6.30
C ARG A 91 -4.77 -0.12 -5.96
N ASP A 92 -4.40 -1.38 -5.79
CA ASP A 92 -5.35 -2.43 -5.39
C ASP A 92 -5.91 -2.18 -3.98
N LEU A 93 -5.06 -1.77 -3.02
CA LEU A 93 -5.49 -1.37 -1.69
C LEU A 93 -6.48 -0.19 -1.75
N TYR A 94 -6.19 0.81 -2.59
CA TYR A 94 -7.07 1.96 -2.76
C TYR A 94 -8.45 1.59 -3.30
N LYS A 95 -8.55 0.63 -4.23
CA LYS A 95 -9.84 0.13 -4.70
C LYS A 95 -10.67 -0.46 -3.56
N GLN A 96 -10.04 -1.20 -2.63
CA GLN A 96 -10.74 -1.71 -1.44
C GLN A 96 -11.20 -0.58 -0.53
N TYR A 97 -10.39 0.46 -0.39
CA TYR A 97 -10.78 1.66 0.34
C TYR A 97 -11.99 2.36 -0.30
N GLU A 98 -12.04 2.51 -1.63
CA GLU A 98 -13.18 3.11 -2.31
C GLU A 98 -14.47 2.31 -2.11
N VAL A 99 -14.39 0.97 -2.17
CA VAL A 99 -15.53 0.09 -1.87
C VAL A 99 -15.98 0.24 -0.41
N TYR A 100 -15.03 0.28 0.53
CA TYR A 100 -15.32 0.48 1.94
C TYR A 100 -15.98 1.84 2.22
N ALA A 101 -15.42 2.92 1.67
CA ALA A 101 -15.94 4.28 1.83
C ALA A 101 -17.32 4.43 1.19
N GLY A 102 -17.55 3.80 0.04
CA GLY A 102 -18.86 3.77 -0.64
C GLY A 102 -19.93 2.94 0.09
N SER A 103 -19.54 2.05 1.00
CA SER A 103 -20.45 1.19 1.76
C SER A 103 -21.11 1.90 2.97
N GLY A 104 -20.82 3.19 3.20
CA GLY A 104 -21.42 3.99 4.28
C GLY A 104 -20.85 3.74 5.69
N ILE A 105 -19.93 2.78 5.84
CA ILE A 105 -19.34 2.34 7.12
C ILE A 105 -18.26 3.33 7.63
N ALA A 106 -17.85 4.29 6.80
CA ALA A 106 -16.83 5.29 7.15
C ALA A 106 -17.36 6.44 8.03
N GLY A 107 -18.68 6.51 8.26
CA GLY A 107 -19.35 7.64 8.91
C GLY A 107 -19.95 7.39 10.30
N GLU A 108 -19.81 6.18 10.87
CA GLU A 108 -20.32 5.83 12.21
C GLU A 108 -19.27 5.99 13.33
#